data_AF-A0A7W8FI92-F1
#
_entry.id   AF-A0A7W8FI92-F1
#
_cell.length_a   1.000
_cell.length_b   1.000
_cell.length_c   1.000
_cell.angle_alpha   90.00
_cell.angle_beta   90.00
_cell.angle_gamma   90.00
#
_symmetry.space_group_name_H-M   'P 1'
#
loop_
_entity.id
_entity.type
_entity.pdbx_description
1 polymer ?
#
loop_
_entity_poly.entity_id
_entity_poly.type
_entity_poly.pdbx_seq_one_letter_code
_entity_poly.pdbx_strand_id
1 'polypeptide(L)'
;MSSALRYVLTVMVGVSTALLPGAVATSGAAVPIQATVASVAPAAGDVVGVAMPITITFTMPVADRAAAERAIDISSPKTPAGTFSWLAGDSVRWTPTGYWPAHSTISVTALGFKTTFGTNAAVVGVADIDAHTFTVSIDDQVVRTMPASMGKPKHPTPIGSFTALEKQSPVIMDSRTIGIPLSDPEGYKLTVYDAVRVTWGGVYVHGAPWSTGSQGNANVSHGCINLSPDNAAWYYDTVNIGDPIIVQA
;
A
#
# COMPACT_ATOMS: atom_id res chain seq x y z
N MET A 1 -44.05 -79.18 -29.88
CA MET A 1 -43.80 -77.72 -29.89
C MET A 1 -42.84 -77.41 -28.75
N SER A 2 -41.71 -76.79 -29.11
CA SER A 2 -40.68 -76.10 -28.30
C SER A 2 -40.02 -76.79 -27.10
N SER A 3 -38.71 -76.98 -27.27
CA SER A 3 -37.68 -77.37 -26.31
C SER A 3 -37.42 -76.32 -25.22
N ALA A 4 -36.86 -76.75 -24.09
CA ALA A 4 -36.09 -75.88 -23.21
C ALA A 4 -34.94 -76.67 -22.57
N LEU A 5 -33.74 -76.45 -23.10
CA LEU A 5 -32.46 -76.95 -22.60
C LEU A 5 -32.07 -76.12 -21.36
N ARG A 6 -31.79 -76.76 -20.22
CA ARG A 6 -31.27 -76.09 -19.02
C ARG A 6 -29.75 -76.05 -19.10
N TYR A 7 -29.18 -74.85 -19.27
CA TYR A 7 -27.75 -74.61 -19.05
C TYR A 7 -27.57 -73.95 -17.68
N VAL A 8 -26.82 -74.59 -16.79
CA VAL A 8 -26.38 -74.03 -15.51
C VAL A 8 -25.02 -73.38 -15.77
N LEU A 9 -24.95 -72.06 -15.64
CA LEU A 9 -23.70 -71.30 -15.71
C LEU A 9 -23.25 -71.00 -14.28
N THR A 10 -22.22 -71.69 -13.81
CA THR A 10 -21.57 -71.41 -12.52
C THR A 10 -20.57 -70.28 -12.72
N VAL A 11 -20.82 -69.10 -12.15
CA VAL A 11 -19.87 -67.98 -12.13
C VAL A 11 -19.12 -68.00 -10.80
N MET A 12 -17.83 -68.34 -10.83
CA MET A 12 -16.91 -68.18 -9.70
C MET A 12 -16.41 -66.73 -9.66
N VAL A 13 -16.76 -65.99 -8.59
CA VAL A 13 -16.18 -64.68 -8.30
C VAL A 13 -14.93 -64.89 -7.44
N GLY A 14 -13.75 -64.74 -8.05
CA GLY A 14 -12.48 -64.65 -7.32
C GLY A 14 -12.33 -63.24 -6.73
N VAL A 15 -12.25 -63.14 -5.39
CA VAL A 15 -11.92 -61.88 -4.71
C VAL A 15 -10.40 -61.77 -4.62
N SER A 16 -9.82 -60.91 -5.44
CA SER A 16 -8.40 -60.54 -5.36
C SER A 16 -8.23 -59.39 -4.37
N THR A 17 -7.75 -59.65 -3.16
CA THR A 17 -7.39 -58.60 -2.20
C THR A 17 -6.03 -58.00 -2.57
N ALA A 18 -6.04 -56.84 -3.23
CA ALA A 18 -4.84 -56.04 -3.45
C ALA A 18 -4.51 -55.25 -2.17
N LEU A 19 -3.37 -55.55 -1.54
CA LEU A 19 -2.79 -54.74 -0.47
C LEU A 19 -2.13 -53.50 -1.10
N LEU A 20 -2.76 -52.34 -0.97
CA LEU A 20 -2.12 -51.06 -1.28
C LEU A 20 -1.30 -50.60 -0.07
N PRO A 21 -0.02 -50.20 -0.23
CA PRO A 21 0.73 -49.58 0.85
C PRO A 21 0.11 -48.21 1.18
N GLY A 22 -0.40 -48.07 2.40
CA GLY A 22 -0.92 -46.80 2.91
C GLY A 22 0.21 -45.78 3.05
N ALA A 23 0.08 -44.63 2.38
CA ALA A 23 0.96 -43.50 2.61
C ALA A 23 0.72 -42.97 4.04
N VAL A 24 1.73 -43.07 4.90
CA VAL A 24 1.73 -42.41 6.21
C VAL A 24 1.88 -40.92 5.95
N ALA A 25 0.79 -40.15 6.08
CA ALA A 25 0.87 -38.70 6.09
C ALA A 25 1.58 -38.27 7.39
N THR A 26 2.86 -37.94 7.29
CA THR A 26 3.58 -37.26 8.35
C THR A 26 3.03 -35.84 8.47
N SER A 27 2.05 -35.65 9.36
CA SER A 27 1.68 -34.32 9.82
C SER A 27 2.82 -33.81 10.69
N GLY A 28 3.70 -32.99 10.10
CA GLY A 28 4.66 -32.23 10.88
C GLY A 28 3.89 -31.30 11.81
N ALA A 29 4.07 -31.44 13.13
CA ALA A 29 3.53 -30.51 14.09
C ALA A 29 4.08 -29.11 13.78
N ALA A 30 3.20 -28.12 13.61
CA ALA A 30 3.62 -26.74 13.42
C ALA A 30 4.46 -26.32 14.64
N VAL A 31 5.71 -25.90 14.40
CA VAL A 31 6.51 -25.29 15.46
C VAL A 31 5.77 -24.03 15.90
N PRO A 32 5.38 -23.90 17.18
CA PRO A 32 4.64 -22.74 17.64
C PRO A 32 5.51 -21.50 17.44
N ILE A 33 4.94 -20.46 16.83
CA ILE A 33 5.60 -19.17 16.70
C ILE A 33 5.73 -18.61 18.12
N GLN A 34 6.95 -18.53 18.63
CA GLN A 34 7.25 -18.05 19.99
C GLN A 34 7.08 -16.53 20.10
N ALA A 35 7.21 -15.82 18.98
CA ALA A 35 7.04 -14.38 18.93
C ALA A 35 5.57 -14.00 19.17
N THR A 36 5.33 -12.94 19.93
CA THR A 36 4.01 -12.33 20.09
C THR A 36 3.95 -11.00 19.36
N VAL A 37 2.76 -10.48 19.08
CA VAL A 37 2.60 -9.16 18.45
C VAL A 37 2.85 -8.08 19.50
N ALA A 38 3.84 -7.22 19.25
CA ALA A 38 4.14 -6.06 20.07
C ALA A 38 3.24 -4.87 19.69
N SER A 39 3.03 -4.64 18.39
CA SER A 39 2.20 -3.56 17.88
C SER A 39 1.70 -3.83 16.47
N VAL A 40 0.59 -3.17 16.12
CA VAL A 40 0.08 -3.07 14.76
C VAL A 40 -0.09 -1.59 14.42
N ALA A 41 0.36 -1.19 13.23
CA ALA A 41 0.12 0.11 12.64
C ALA A 41 -0.70 -0.09 11.35
N PRO A 42 -1.79 0.67 11.11
CA PRO A 42 -2.37 1.70 11.97
C PRO A 42 -2.80 1.18 13.35
N ALA A 43 -2.79 2.05 14.35
CA ALA A 43 -3.14 1.72 15.72
C ALA A 43 -4.66 1.57 15.89
N ALA A 44 -5.08 1.01 17.03
CA ALA A 44 -6.48 0.82 17.33
C ALA A 44 -7.24 2.17 17.34
N GLY A 45 -8.25 2.29 16.48
CA GLY A 45 -9.08 3.49 16.38
C GLY A 45 -8.54 4.59 15.46
N ASP A 46 -7.34 4.43 14.87
CA ASP A 46 -6.83 5.35 13.86
C ASP A 46 -7.78 5.43 12.66
N VAL A 47 -7.86 6.60 12.03
CA VAL A 47 -8.55 6.80 10.75
C VAL A 47 -7.52 7.23 9.72
N VAL A 48 -7.40 6.45 8.64
CA VAL A 48 -6.34 6.57 7.63
C VAL A 48 -6.92 6.62 6.22
N GLY A 49 -6.06 6.94 5.24
CA GLY A 49 -6.42 6.89 3.84
C GLY A 49 -6.58 5.48 3.28
N VAL A 50 -7.23 5.37 2.14
CA VAL A 50 -7.68 4.08 1.59
C VAL A 50 -6.56 3.20 1.01
N ALA A 51 -5.34 3.71 0.90
CA ALA A 51 -4.17 2.96 0.44
C ALA A 51 -3.17 2.64 1.57
N MET A 52 -3.56 2.84 2.84
CA MET A 52 -2.67 2.63 4.00
C MET A 52 -2.22 1.17 4.13
N PRO A 53 -0.89 0.89 4.19
CA PRO A 53 -0.39 -0.43 4.49
C PRO A 53 -0.52 -0.77 5.98
N ILE A 54 -0.52 -2.06 6.31
CA ILE A 54 -0.53 -2.55 7.68
C ILE A 54 0.86 -3.04 8.04
N THR A 55 1.44 -2.57 9.14
CA THR A 55 2.70 -3.08 9.68
C THR A 55 2.45 -3.77 11.01
N ILE A 56 2.94 -4.99 11.14
CA ILE A 56 2.88 -5.80 12.36
C ILE A 56 4.31 -5.98 12.85
N THR A 57 4.55 -5.55 14.09
CA THR A 57 5.83 -5.68 14.77
C THR A 57 5.69 -6.72 15.86
N PHE A 58 6.60 -7.68 15.89
CA PHE A 58 6.66 -8.76 16.85
C PHE A 58 7.64 -8.42 17.98
N THR A 59 7.47 -9.06 19.14
CA THR A 59 8.33 -8.85 20.32
C THR A 59 9.77 -9.35 20.14
N MET A 60 10.01 -10.17 19.12
CA MET A 60 11.31 -10.75 18.79
C MET A 60 11.37 -11.18 17.32
N PRO A 61 12.56 -11.43 16.76
CA PRO A 61 12.70 -11.92 15.40
C PRO A 61 11.90 -13.20 15.14
N VAL A 62 11.25 -13.28 13.98
CA VAL A 62 10.43 -14.41 13.57
C VAL A 62 11.24 -15.35 12.68
N ALA A 63 11.45 -16.58 13.15
CA ALA A 63 12.18 -17.61 12.40
C ALA A 63 11.37 -18.16 11.21
N ASP A 64 10.11 -18.55 11.45
CA ASP A 64 9.21 -19.04 10.40
C ASP A 64 8.26 -17.92 9.94
N ARG A 65 8.77 -17.13 8.98
CA ARG A 65 8.06 -16.01 8.39
C ARG A 65 6.79 -16.43 7.65
N ALA A 66 6.83 -17.56 6.95
CA ALA A 66 5.68 -18.07 6.19
C ALA A 66 4.57 -18.58 7.10
N ALA A 67 4.90 -19.15 8.27
CA ALA A 67 3.91 -19.46 9.29
C ALA A 67 3.30 -18.19 9.90
N ALA A 68 4.10 -17.15 10.16
CA ALA A 68 3.58 -15.89 10.69
C ALA A 68 2.63 -15.20 9.71
N GLU A 69 2.97 -15.14 8.43
CA GLU A 69 2.10 -14.61 7.37
C GLU A 69 0.76 -15.37 7.30
N ARG A 70 0.77 -16.70 7.38
CA ARG A 70 -0.45 -17.52 7.40
C ARG A 70 -1.30 -17.33 8.67
N ALA A 71 -0.72 -16.84 9.75
CA ALA A 71 -1.40 -16.57 11.01
C ALA A 71 -1.95 -15.13 11.11
N ILE A 72 -1.78 -14.33 10.05
CA ILE A 72 -2.32 -12.98 9.93
C ILE A 72 -3.62 -13.06 9.09
N ASP A 73 -4.72 -12.63 9.68
CA ASP A 73 -6.01 -12.45 9.03
C ASP A 73 -6.34 -10.96 8.97
N ILE A 74 -6.66 -10.47 7.77
CA ILE A 74 -7.03 -9.08 7.53
C ILE A 74 -8.37 -9.07 6.81
N SER A 75 -9.35 -8.38 7.39
CA SER A 75 -10.73 -8.38 6.88
C SER A 75 -11.37 -7.00 6.88
N SER A 76 -12.24 -6.79 5.90
CA SER A 76 -13.05 -5.59 5.69
C SER A 76 -14.26 -5.97 4.82
N PRO A 77 -15.25 -5.09 4.62
CA PRO A 77 -16.38 -5.39 3.73
C PRO A 77 -15.96 -5.82 2.31
N LYS A 78 -14.84 -5.27 1.80
CA LYS A 78 -14.23 -5.64 0.52
C LYS A 78 -12.70 -5.60 0.65
N THR A 79 -12.11 -6.66 1.20
CA THR A 79 -10.65 -6.74 1.37
C THR A 79 -9.95 -6.78 0.02
N PRO A 80 -9.06 -5.82 -0.30
CA PRO A 80 -8.25 -5.91 -1.51
C PRO A 80 -7.25 -7.05 -1.38
N ALA A 81 -6.76 -7.56 -2.52
CA ALA A 81 -5.57 -8.40 -2.51
C ALA A 81 -4.39 -7.60 -1.93
N GLY A 82 -3.32 -8.29 -1.52
CA GLY A 82 -2.12 -7.61 -1.05
C GLY A 82 -0.94 -8.54 -0.88
N THR A 83 0.19 -7.97 -0.48
CA THR A 83 1.47 -8.67 -0.40
C THR A 83 2.17 -8.39 0.91
N PHE A 84 2.82 -9.41 1.47
CA PHE A 84 3.68 -9.27 2.62
C PHE A 84 5.12 -8.91 2.21
N SER A 85 5.74 -8.04 2.99
CA SER A 85 7.15 -7.66 2.87
C SER A 85 7.75 -7.55 4.27
N TRP A 86 8.85 -8.25 4.52
CA TRP A 86 9.56 -8.15 5.80
C TRP A 86 10.46 -6.93 5.79
N LEU A 87 10.17 -5.98 6.69
CA LEU A 87 10.96 -4.77 6.87
C LEU A 87 12.21 -5.03 7.72
N ALA A 88 12.11 -5.98 8.65
CA ALA A 88 13.16 -6.38 9.57
C ALA A 88 13.00 -7.86 9.98
N GLY A 89 13.81 -8.33 10.93
CA GLY A 89 13.69 -9.67 11.51
C GLY A 89 12.35 -9.94 12.20
N ASP A 90 11.75 -8.89 12.74
CA ASP A 90 10.62 -8.85 13.67
C ASP A 90 9.48 -7.96 13.16
N SER A 91 9.53 -7.47 11.92
CA SER A 91 8.51 -6.59 11.38
C SER A 91 8.12 -7.00 9.97
N VAL A 92 6.82 -7.23 9.78
CA VAL A 92 6.21 -7.52 8.47
C VAL A 92 5.21 -6.44 8.12
N ARG A 93 5.19 -6.05 6.85
CA ARG A 93 4.22 -5.11 6.28
C ARG A 93 3.38 -5.80 5.23
N TRP A 94 2.07 -5.71 5.36
CA TRP A 94 1.11 -6.06 4.33
C TRP A 94 0.69 -4.80 3.56
N THR A 95 0.86 -4.82 2.25
CA THR A 95 0.51 -3.70 1.36
C THR A 95 -0.63 -4.11 0.43
N PRO A 96 -1.74 -3.35 0.37
CA PRO A 96 -2.85 -3.65 -0.53
C PRO A 96 -2.45 -3.45 -2.00
N THR A 97 -2.84 -4.38 -2.85
CA THR A 97 -2.89 -4.26 -4.31
C THR A 97 -4.25 -3.67 -4.67
N GLY A 98 -4.39 -2.35 -4.49
CA GLY A 98 -5.65 -1.62 -4.62
C GLY A 98 -5.96 -0.82 -3.35
N TYR A 99 -7.24 -0.51 -3.12
CA TYR A 99 -7.67 0.30 -1.99
C TYR A 99 -8.60 -0.46 -1.07
N TRP A 100 -8.49 -0.15 0.22
CA TRP A 100 -9.52 -0.43 1.20
C TRP A 100 -10.83 0.24 0.79
N PRO A 101 -11.99 -0.32 1.18
CA PRO A 101 -13.24 0.40 1.04
C PRO A 101 -13.18 1.70 1.86
N ALA A 102 -13.70 2.80 1.31
CA ALA A 102 -13.84 4.06 2.03
C ALA A 102 -14.85 3.92 3.19
N HIS A 103 -14.77 4.82 4.17
CA HIS A 103 -15.71 4.90 5.30
C HIS A 103 -15.93 3.56 6.01
N SER A 104 -14.88 2.75 6.14
CA SER A 104 -14.99 1.36 6.55
C SER A 104 -14.08 1.02 7.72
N THR A 105 -14.47 0.00 8.49
CA THR A 105 -13.62 -0.58 9.53
C THR A 105 -12.82 -1.75 8.97
N ILE A 106 -11.52 -1.74 9.21
CA ILE A 106 -10.58 -2.80 8.85
C ILE A 106 -10.19 -3.53 10.12
N SER A 107 -10.31 -4.86 10.11
CA SER A 107 -9.95 -5.73 11.22
C SER A 107 -8.64 -6.46 10.92
N VAL A 108 -7.74 -6.48 11.88
CA VAL A 108 -6.47 -7.20 11.80
C VAL A 108 -6.38 -8.16 12.98
N THR A 109 -6.21 -9.44 12.69
CA THR A 109 -5.90 -10.48 13.67
C THR A 109 -4.54 -11.09 13.35
N ALA A 110 -3.63 -11.16 14.31
CA ALA A 110 -2.31 -11.74 14.13
C ALA A 110 -1.86 -12.46 15.41
N LEU A 111 -1.64 -13.78 15.34
CA LEU A 111 -1.19 -14.58 16.50
C LEU A 111 -2.04 -14.35 17.78
N GLY A 112 -3.36 -14.21 17.61
CA GLY A 112 -4.30 -13.96 18.71
C GLY A 112 -4.46 -12.49 19.12
N PHE A 113 -3.56 -11.60 18.70
CA PHE A 113 -3.74 -10.15 18.83
C PHE A 113 -4.82 -9.68 17.86
N LYS A 114 -5.71 -8.80 18.31
CA LYS A 114 -6.82 -8.25 17.50
C LYS A 114 -6.86 -6.74 17.63
N THR A 115 -7.00 -6.05 16.51
CA THR A 115 -7.19 -4.61 16.47
C THR A 115 -8.06 -4.22 15.28
N THR A 116 -8.58 -3.00 15.31
CA THR A 116 -9.34 -2.40 14.23
C THR A 116 -8.91 -0.95 14.00
N PHE A 117 -8.89 -0.54 12.75
CA PHE A 117 -8.75 0.87 12.36
C PHE A 117 -9.82 1.23 11.32
N GLY A 118 -10.03 2.52 11.09
CA GLY A 118 -10.98 3.06 10.13
C GLY A 118 -10.31 3.62 8.87
N THR A 119 -11.04 3.63 7.78
CA THR A 119 -10.72 4.42 6.59
C THR A 119 -11.65 5.62 6.47
N ASN A 120 -11.10 6.74 5.98
CA ASN A 120 -11.90 7.93 5.65
C ASN A 120 -12.52 7.80 4.24
N ALA A 121 -13.05 8.90 3.71
CA ALA A 121 -13.32 9.06 2.29
C ALA A 121 -12.11 8.69 1.44
N ALA A 122 -12.34 8.19 0.23
CA ALA A 122 -11.28 7.90 -0.72
C ALA A 122 -10.79 9.21 -1.36
N VAL A 123 -9.75 9.83 -0.79
CA VAL A 123 -9.09 11.00 -1.38
C VAL A 123 -7.98 10.52 -2.31
N VAL A 124 -8.09 10.78 -3.61
CA VAL A 124 -7.08 10.37 -4.61
C VAL A 124 -6.50 11.59 -5.30
N GLY A 125 -5.19 11.79 -5.17
CA GLY A 125 -4.45 12.80 -5.91
C GLY A 125 -3.79 12.22 -7.16
N VAL A 126 -4.01 12.81 -8.33
CA VAL A 126 -3.39 12.42 -9.60
C VAL A 126 -2.57 13.59 -10.13
N ALA A 127 -1.24 13.44 -10.13
CA ALA A 127 -0.31 14.34 -10.80
C ALA A 127 -0.08 13.86 -12.23
N ASP A 128 -0.47 14.68 -13.19
CA ASP A 128 -0.29 14.41 -14.62
C ASP A 128 0.80 15.31 -15.18
N ILE A 129 1.95 14.70 -15.52
CA ILE A 129 3.19 15.37 -15.92
C ILE A 129 3.01 16.15 -17.22
N ASP A 130 2.28 15.58 -18.17
CA ASP A 130 2.11 16.13 -19.51
C ASP A 130 0.98 17.18 -19.54
N ALA A 131 -0.08 16.97 -18.76
CA ALA A 131 -1.16 17.95 -18.61
C ALA A 131 -0.81 19.11 -17.64
N HIS A 132 0.28 18.99 -16.89
CA HIS A 132 0.68 19.95 -15.84
C HIS A 132 -0.42 20.19 -14.78
N THR A 133 -1.11 19.13 -14.38
CA THR A 133 -2.19 19.23 -13.39
C THR A 133 -2.00 18.31 -12.20
N PHE A 134 -2.60 18.70 -11.07
CA PHE A 134 -2.84 17.86 -9.93
C PHE A 134 -4.35 17.81 -9.67
N THR A 135 -4.98 16.68 -9.98
CA THR A 135 -6.42 16.48 -9.85
C THR A 135 -6.71 15.67 -8.60
N VAL A 136 -7.61 16.16 -7.76
CA VAL A 136 -8.03 15.50 -6.53
C VAL A 136 -9.49 15.07 -6.68
N SER A 137 -9.74 13.79 -6.45
CA SER A 137 -11.07 13.23 -6.27
C SER A 137 -11.33 12.82 -4.83
N ILE A 138 -12.58 12.89 -4.41
CA ILE A 138 -13.08 12.37 -3.13
C ILE A 138 -14.26 11.46 -3.45
N ASP A 139 -14.20 10.20 -3.02
CA ASP A 139 -15.23 9.19 -3.30
C ASP A 139 -15.62 9.15 -4.79
N ASP A 140 -14.59 9.03 -5.64
CA ASP A 140 -14.67 8.97 -7.10
C ASP A 140 -15.24 10.23 -7.80
N GLN A 141 -15.46 11.32 -7.07
CA GLN A 141 -15.87 12.61 -7.63
C GLN A 141 -14.69 13.58 -7.68
N VAL A 142 -14.39 14.13 -8.86
CA VAL A 142 -13.38 15.19 -8.99
C VAL A 142 -13.87 16.44 -8.27
N VAL A 143 -13.15 16.84 -7.23
CA VAL A 143 -13.50 18.02 -6.42
C VAL A 143 -12.61 19.21 -6.73
N ARG A 144 -11.39 18.98 -7.26
CA ARG A 144 -10.45 20.06 -7.60
C ARG A 144 -9.44 19.61 -8.65
N THR A 145 -9.26 20.43 -9.68
CA THR A 145 -8.14 20.31 -10.63
C THR A 145 -7.26 21.53 -10.47
N MET A 146 -5.99 21.30 -10.15
CA MET A 146 -5.03 22.35 -9.80
C MET A 146 -3.97 22.45 -10.90
N PRO A 147 -3.62 23.66 -11.36
CA PRO A 147 -2.38 23.86 -12.09
C PRO A 147 -1.21 23.41 -11.21
N ALA A 148 -0.31 22.59 -11.76
CA ALA A 148 0.82 22.03 -11.04
C ALA A 148 2.10 22.14 -11.88
N SER A 149 3.25 22.06 -11.23
CA SER A 149 4.56 21.97 -11.89
C SER A 149 5.37 20.87 -11.25
N MET A 150 5.73 19.86 -12.05
CA MET A 150 6.46 18.67 -11.60
C MET A 150 7.97 18.82 -11.86
N GLY A 151 8.72 17.74 -11.67
CA GLY A 151 10.15 17.66 -11.89
C GLY A 151 10.53 17.93 -13.33
N LYS A 152 11.52 18.82 -13.53
CA LYS A 152 12.12 19.08 -14.85
C LYS A 152 12.81 17.83 -15.40
N PRO A 153 13.09 17.72 -16.72
CA PRO A 153 13.65 16.50 -17.32
C PRO A 153 14.93 15.96 -16.65
N LYS A 154 15.78 16.84 -16.11
CA LYS A 154 17.01 16.44 -15.38
C LYS A 154 16.72 15.83 -13.99
N HIS A 155 15.59 16.18 -13.39
CA HIS A 155 15.16 15.76 -12.06
C HIS A 155 13.66 15.40 -12.08
N PRO A 156 13.27 14.36 -12.85
CA PRO A 156 11.87 14.06 -13.11
C PRO A 156 11.15 13.60 -11.83
N THR A 157 9.86 13.91 -11.74
CA THR A 157 9.00 13.29 -10.73
C THR A 157 8.82 11.82 -11.09
N PRO A 158 9.01 10.87 -10.15
CA PRO A 158 8.86 9.46 -10.44
C PRO A 158 7.40 9.09 -10.74
N ILE A 159 7.17 8.40 -11.86
CA ILE A 159 5.86 7.84 -12.23
C ILE A 159 5.56 6.62 -11.38
N GLY A 160 4.30 6.48 -10.94
CA GLY A 160 3.85 5.34 -10.15
C GLY A 160 2.71 5.66 -9.19
N SER A 161 2.35 4.68 -8.38
CA SER A 161 1.38 4.83 -7.30
C SER A 161 2.09 4.93 -5.96
N PHE A 162 1.84 6.02 -5.25
CA PHE A 162 2.40 6.33 -3.95
C PHE A 162 1.29 6.54 -2.93
N THR A 163 1.69 6.78 -1.69
CA THR A 163 0.78 7.15 -0.60
C THR A 163 1.28 8.42 0.07
N ALA A 164 0.37 9.22 0.62
CA ALA A 164 0.73 10.32 1.51
C ALA A 164 1.39 9.74 2.77
N LEU A 165 2.69 9.94 2.92
CA LEU A 165 3.50 9.34 4.00
C LEU A 165 3.48 10.19 5.26
N GLU A 166 3.61 11.51 5.11
CA GLU A 166 3.70 12.47 6.20
C GLU A 166 3.11 13.81 5.76
N LYS A 167 2.71 14.61 6.75
CA LYS A 167 2.24 15.98 6.57
C LYS A 167 3.04 16.89 7.49
N GLN A 168 3.67 17.91 6.91
CA GLN A 168 4.53 18.83 7.63
C GLN A 168 4.34 20.27 7.11
N SER A 169 4.20 21.23 8.02
CA SER A 169 4.11 22.65 7.70
C SER A 169 4.74 23.45 8.84
N PRO A 170 5.96 24.03 8.69
CA PRO A 170 6.83 24.02 7.51
C PRO A 170 7.76 22.79 7.40
N VAL A 171 8.40 22.64 6.24
CA VAL A 171 9.56 21.76 6.00
C VAL A 171 10.73 22.59 5.46
N ILE A 172 11.93 22.32 5.94
CA ILE A 172 13.17 22.80 5.30
C ILE A 172 13.61 21.75 4.30
N MET A 173 13.38 22.01 3.02
CA MET A 173 13.85 21.19 1.92
C MET A 173 15.28 21.59 1.56
N ASP A 174 16.22 20.69 1.80
CA ASP A 174 17.65 20.91 1.60
C ASP A 174 18.17 19.92 0.56
N SER A 175 18.61 20.41 -0.59
CA SER A 175 19.03 19.58 -1.72
C SER A 175 20.19 18.64 -1.37
N ARG A 176 20.96 18.95 -0.32
CA ARG A 176 22.04 18.09 0.17
C ARG A 176 21.53 16.75 0.69
N THR A 177 20.29 16.68 1.18
CA THR A 177 19.70 15.42 1.66
C THR A 177 19.37 14.45 0.53
N ILE A 178 19.33 14.95 -0.71
CA ILE A 178 19.17 14.16 -1.94
C ILE A 178 20.46 14.14 -2.78
N GLY A 179 21.59 14.55 -2.20
CA GLY A 179 22.91 14.45 -2.83
C GLY A 179 23.31 15.61 -3.75
N ILE A 180 22.57 16.72 -3.77
CA ILE A 180 22.90 17.92 -4.56
C ILE A 180 23.52 18.99 -3.65
N PRO A 181 24.83 19.27 -3.74
CA PRO A 181 25.48 20.31 -2.94
C PRO A 181 24.90 21.71 -3.19
N LEU A 182 24.94 22.60 -2.19
CA LEU A 182 24.48 23.98 -2.34
C LEU A 182 25.37 24.83 -3.28
N SER A 183 26.59 24.37 -3.57
CA SER A 183 27.48 24.99 -4.56
C SER A 183 27.13 24.61 -6.00
N ASP A 184 26.29 23.58 -6.19
CA ASP A 184 25.77 23.22 -7.51
C ASP A 184 24.73 24.26 -7.96
N PRO A 185 24.66 24.62 -9.26
CA PRO A 185 23.59 25.49 -9.77
C PRO A 185 22.17 25.00 -9.48
N GLU A 186 21.98 23.70 -9.26
CA GLU A 186 20.71 23.06 -8.89
C GLU A 186 20.51 22.95 -7.36
N GLY A 187 21.48 23.42 -6.58
CA GLY A 187 21.44 23.40 -5.12
C GLY A 187 20.36 24.33 -4.57
N TYR A 188 19.62 23.87 -3.56
CA TYR A 188 18.57 24.66 -2.92
C TYR A 188 18.46 24.37 -1.43
N LYS A 189 18.04 25.40 -0.68
CA LYS A 189 17.60 25.26 0.70
C LYS A 189 16.38 26.16 0.91
N LEU A 190 15.20 25.56 0.88
CA LEU A 190 13.92 26.26 0.85
C LEU A 190 13.10 25.90 2.08
N THR A 191 12.38 26.89 2.62
CA THR A 191 11.32 26.64 3.59
C THR A 191 10.01 26.57 2.83
N VAL A 192 9.34 25.43 2.91
CA VAL A 192 8.05 25.19 2.26
C VAL A 192 6.98 24.94 3.29
N TYR A 193 5.74 25.25 2.93
CA TYR A 193 4.57 25.06 3.75
C TYR A 193 3.65 24.05 3.08
N ASP A 194 2.77 23.46 3.89
CA ASP A 194 1.69 22.57 3.47
C ASP A 194 2.23 21.39 2.65
N ALA A 195 3.30 20.79 3.16
CA ALA A 195 4.04 19.75 2.48
C ALA A 195 3.49 18.37 2.85
N VAL A 196 3.06 17.63 1.83
CA VAL A 196 2.63 16.24 1.92
C VAL A 196 3.71 15.38 1.29
N ARG A 197 4.38 14.55 2.10
CA ARG A 197 5.45 13.67 1.63
C ARG A 197 4.88 12.54 0.78
N VAL A 198 5.43 12.37 -0.42
CA VAL A 198 5.08 11.29 -1.37
C VAL A 198 6.11 10.16 -1.32
N THR A 199 7.40 10.50 -1.20
CA THR A 199 8.48 9.52 -1.10
C THR A 199 9.47 9.87 0.01
N TRP A 200 10.10 8.84 0.59
CA TRP A 200 11.25 9.03 1.48
C TRP A 200 12.48 9.58 0.74
N GLY A 201 12.51 9.49 -0.59
CA GLY A 201 13.52 10.11 -1.45
C GLY A 201 13.38 11.63 -1.61
N GLY A 202 12.38 12.26 -0.97
CA GLY A 202 12.27 13.72 -0.91
C GLY A 202 11.29 14.34 -1.91
N VAL A 203 10.36 13.57 -2.47
CA VAL A 203 9.25 14.11 -3.29
C VAL A 203 8.08 14.48 -2.39
N TYR A 204 7.55 15.69 -2.58
CA TYR A 204 6.40 16.21 -1.85
C TYR A 204 5.41 16.87 -2.81
N VAL A 205 4.15 16.95 -2.40
CA VAL A 205 3.19 17.97 -2.87
C VAL A 205 3.29 19.14 -1.90
N HIS A 206 3.51 20.37 -2.36
CA HIS A 206 3.66 21.52 -1.46
C HIS A 206 3.37 22.88 -2.13
N GLY A 207 3.24 23.92 -1.30
CA GLY A 207 3.09 25.31 -1.75
C GLY A 207 4.40 25.85 -2.33
N ALA A 208 4.34 26.42 -3.54
CA ALA A 208 5.48 26.91 -4.29
C ALA A 208 5.19 28.27 -4.95
N PRO A 209 5.05 29.36 -4.17
CA PRO A 209 4.66 30.68 -4.67
C PRO A 209 5.61 31.23 -5.74
N TRP A 210 6.88 30.82 -5.73
CA TRP A 210 7.88 31.24 -6.72
C TRP A 210 7.69 30.62 -8.12
N SER A 211 6.82 29.61 -8.27
CA SER A 211 6.63 28.85 -9.53
C SER A 211 5.21 28.93 -10.10
N THR A 212 4.36 29.81 -9.59
CA THR A 212 2.96 29.92 -10.04
C THR A 212 2.83 30.24 -11.52
N GLY A 213 3.78 30.97 -12.10
CA GLY A 213 3.83 31.22 -13.55
C GLY A 213 4.14 29.98 -14.41
N SER A 214 4.73 28.93 -13.83
CA SER A 214 5.02 27.66 -14.51
C SER A 214 3.97 26.59 -14.25
N GLN A 215 3.23 26.68 -13.15
CA GLN A 215 2.16 25.72 -12.81
C GLN A 215 1.08 25.73 -13.90
N GLY A 216 0.75 24.55 -14.43
CA GLY A 216 -0.15 24.39 -15.58
C GLY A 216 0.51 24.54 -16.95
N ASN A 217 1.81 24.80 -17.03
CA ASN A 217 2.48 25.11 -18.31
C ASN A 217 3.86 24.47 -18.49
N ALA A 218 4.62 24.24 -17.40
CA ALA A 218 5.97 23.70 -17.47
C ALA A 218 6.37 23.01 -16.16
N ASN A 219 7.25 22.02 -16.26
CA ASN A 219 7.81 21.28 -15.11
C ASN A 219 9.19 21.86 -14.74
N VAL A 220 9.29 22.52 -13.58
CA VAL A 220 10.49 23.28 -13.17
C VAL A 220 11.08 22.82 -11.83
N SER A 221 10.45 21.90 -11.13
CA SER A 221 10.90 21.46 -9.80
C SER A 221 12.07 20.46 -9.89
N HIS A 222 12.60 20.05 -8.73
CA HIS A 222 13.57 18.94 -8.60
C HIS A 222 12.90 17.59 -8.30
N GLY A 223 11.63 17.44 -8.67
CA GLY A 223 10.84 16.22 -8.49
C GLY A 223 9.57 16.42 -7.66
N CYS A 224 9.48 17.50 -6.87
CA CYS A 224 8.25 17.85 -6.14
C CYS A 224 7.10 18.23 -7.08
N ILE A 225 5.88 18.11 -6.57
CA ILE A 225 4.65 18.56 -7.22
C ILE A 225 4.33 19.94 -6.63
N ASN A 226 4.70 20.98 -7.36
CA ASN A 226 4.51 22.37 -6.94
C ASN A 226 3.07 22.80 -7.18
N LEU A 227 2.41 23.32 -6.15
CA LEU A 227 1.09 23.93 -6.23
C LEU A 227 1.15 25.40 -5.81
N SER A 228 0.10 26.17 -6.14
CA SER A 228 -0.09 27.49 -5.54
C SER A 228 -0.29 27.34 -4.03
N PRO A 229 0.04 28.36 -3.20
CA PRO A 229 -0.19 28.30 -1.76
C PRO A 229 -1.61 27.87 -1.39
N ASP A 230 -2.64 28.45 -2.02
CA ASP A 230 -4.04 28.11 -1.75
C ASP A 230 -4.40 26.66 -2.12
N ASN A 231 -3.84 26.14 -3.21
CA ASN A 231 -4.03 24.76 -3.63
C ASN A 231 -3.33 23.79 -2.69
N ALA A 232 -2.11 24.12 -2.27
CA ALA A 232 -1.33 23.31 -1.33
C ALA A 232 -1.99 23.25 0.05
N ALA A 233 -2.38 24.39 0.61
CA ALA A 233 -3.09 24.45 1.90
C ALA A 233 -4.37 23.63 1.86
N TRP A 234 -5.19 23.78 0.81
CA TRP A 234 -6.40 22.99 0.66
C TRP A 234 -6.11 21.49 0.57
N TYR A 235 -5.11 21.08 -0.23
CA TYR A 235 -4.78 19.67 -0.37
C TYR A 235 -4.24 19.10 0.92
N TYR A 236 -3.37 19.86 1.61
CA TYR A 236 -2.85 19.51 2.92
C TYR A 236 -3.98 19.30 3.92
N ASP A 237 -4.99 20.16 3.99
CA ASP A 237 -6.11 19.97 4.91
C ASP A 237 -7.02 18.79 4.53
N THR A 238 -7.09 18.46 3.24
CA THR A 238 -7.99 17.43 2.69
C THR A 238 -7.42 16.01 2.77
N VAL A 239 -6.12 15.85 2.48
CA VAL A 239 -5.49 14.52 2.37
C VAL A 239 -5.16 13.92 3.74
N ASN A 240 -5.33 12.62 3.88
CA ASN A 240 -4.96 11.85 5.06
C ASN A 240 -3.68 11.04 4.79
N ILE A 241 -2.98 10.68 5.86
CA ILE A 241 -1.87 9.73 5.74
C ILE A 241 -2.42 8.39 5.24
N GLY A 242 -1.78 7.82 4.22
CA GLY A 242 -2.24 6.62 3.54
C GLY A 242 -3.17 6.85 2.36
N ASP A 243 -3.53 8.10 2.03
CA ASP A 243 -4.29 8.38 0.79
C ASP A 243 -3.39 8.25 -0.45
N PRO A 244 -3.92 7.72 -1.57
CA PRO A 244 -3.14 7.50 -2.78
C PRO A 244 -2.75 8.81 -3.49
N ILE A 245 -1.50 8.83 -3.95
CA ILE A 245 -0.95 9.86 -4.84
C ILE A 245 -0.40 9.14 -6.07
N ILE A 246 -1.05 9.33 -7.21
CA ILE A 246 -0.68 8.72 -8.49
C ILE A 246 0.07 9.76 -9.30
N VAL A 247 1.21 9.38 -9.86
CA VAL A 247 1.96 10.20 -10.82
C VAL A 247 1.93 9.47 -12.16
N GLN A 248 1.49 10.17 -13.20
CA GLN A 248 1.40 9.68 -14.57
C GLN A 248 1.94 10.71 -15.56
N ALA A 249 2.17 10.28 -16.80
CA ALA A 249 2.49 11.11 -17.95
C ALA A 249 1.64 10.64 -19.13
#